data_AF-F6BDL3-F1
#
_entry.id   AF-F6BDL3-F1
#
_cell.length_a   1.000
_cell.length_b   1.000
_cell.length_c   1.000
_cell.angle_alpha   90.00
_cell.angle_beta   90.00
_cell.angle_gamma   90.00
#
_symmetry.space_group_name_H-M   'P 1'
#
loop_
_entity.id
_entity.type
_entity.pdbx_description
1 polymer ?
#
loop_
_entity_poly.entity_id
_entity_poly.type
_entity_poly.pdbx_seq_one_letter_code
_entity_poly.pdbx_strand_id
1 'polypeptide(L)'
;MDIYKLYTWNMVNEMVFNRNKRNMDRNVPVKEGQEYTVMIEDMGRGGDGIARIEGFVVFVPDTKKGDTVSIKITSVKSKFAFAEKV
;
A
#
# COMPACT_ATOMS: atom_id res chain seq x y z
N MET A 1 6.81 -18.40 40.49
CA MET A 1 6.23 -17.91 39.22
C MET A 1 7.40 -17.47 38.37
N ASP A 2 7.79 -18.30 37.40
CA ASP A 2 9.12 -18.24 36.78
C ASP A 2 9.21 -17.15 35.71
N ILE A 3 10.20 -16.26 35.85
CA ILE A 3 10.51 -15.19 34.88
C ILE A 3 10.76 -15.71 33.45
N TYR A 4 11.25 -16.94 33.33
CA TYR A 4 11.40 -17.63 32.04
C TYR A 4 10.05 -17.91 31.37
N LYS A 5 8.97 -18.10 32.14
CA LYS A 5 7.62 -18.33 31.61
C LYS A 5 7.00 -17.06 31.01
N LEU A 6 7.32 -15.88 31.55
CA LEU A 6 6.86 -14.59 31.03
C LEU A 6 7.63 -14.16 29.76
N TYR A 7 8.95 -14.37 29.73
CA TYR A 7 9.76 -14.12 28.52
C TYR A 7 9.35 -15.05 27.38
N THR A 8 9.19 -16.34 27.67
CA THR A 8 8.72 -17.30 26.66
C THR A 8 7.31 -16.96 26.17
N TRP A 9 6.40 -16.50 27.04
CA TRP A 9 5.04 -16.15 26.62
C TRP A 9 4.99 -14.88 25.76
N ASN A 10 5.73 -13.81 26.11
CA ASN A 10 5.84 -12.62 25.28
C ASN A 10 6.51 -12.92 23.93
N MET A 11 7.58 -13.71 23.93
CA MET A 11 8.28 -14.12 22.71
C MET A 11 7.41 -15.00 21.81
N VAL A 12 6.60 -15.91 22.39
CA VAL A 12 5.63 -16.72 21.64
C VAL A 12 4.50 -15.85 21.08
N ASN A 13 3.97 -14.90 21.84
CA ASN A 13 2.94 -13.97 21.37
C ASN A 13 3.46 -13.09 20.21
N GLU A 14 4.68 -12.58 20.31
CA GLU A 14 5.36 -11.82 19.26
C GLU A 14 5.66 -12.68 18.02
N MET A 15 6.16 -13.91 18.21
CA MET A 15 6.42 -14.84 17.11
C MET A 15 5.16 -15.38 16.42
N VAL A 16 4.04 -15.51 17.14
CA VAL A 16 2.74 -15.93 16.59
C VAL A 16 2.11 -14.77 15.84
N PHE A 17 2.16 -13.55 16.37
CA PHE A 17 1.67 -12.35 15.70
C PHE A 17 2.48 -12.02 14.43
N ASN A 18 3.80 -12.26 14.45
CA ASN A 18 4.70 -11.99 13.32
C ASN A 18 4.76 -13.13 12.27
N ARG A 19 4.12 -14.29 12.52
CA ARG A 19 4.12 -15.40 11.55
C ARG A 19 3.06 -15.25 10.47
N ASN A 20 2.00 -14.50 10.73
CA ASN A 20 0.87 -14.38 9.80
C ASN A 20 0.99 -13.20 8.82
N LYS A 21 2.05 -12.40 8.92
CA LYS A 21 2.31 -11.22 8.08
C LYS A 21 3.49 -11.42 7.13
N ARG A 22 3.70 -12.65 6.65
CA ARG A 22 4.84 -12.99 5.77
C ARG A 22 4.46 -13.73 4.49
N ASN A 23 3.18 -13.99 4.24
CA ASN A 23 2.73 -14.76 3.08
C ASN A 23 1.52 -14.17 2.32
N MET A 24 1.07 -12.95 2.63
CA MET A 24 0.02 -12.26 1.87
C MET A 24 0.48 -10.99 1.14
N ASP A 25 1.71 -10.54 1.35
CA ASP A 25 2.35 -9.56 0.47
C ASP A 25 2.85 -10.28 -0.77
N ARG A 26 1.94 -10.61 -1.69
CA ARG A 26 2.33 -10.62 -3.11
C ARG A 26 3.07 -9.31 -3.33
N ASN A 27 4.27 -9.37 -3.90
CA ASN A 27 5.22 -8.27 -4.06
C ASN A 27 4.61 -7.05 -4.79
N VAL A 28 3.74 -6.31 -4.11
CA VAL A 28 3.03 -5.14 -4.61
C VAL A 28 3.85 -3.93 -4.18
N PRO A 29 4.27 -3.06 -5.11
CA PRO A 29 5.19 -1.96 -4.81
C PRO A 29 4.55 -0.83 -3.99
N VAL A 30 3.25 -0.94 -3.71
CA VAL A 30 2.46 0.07 -3.00
C VAL A 30 1.85 -0.49 -1.73
N LYS A 31 1.78 0.32 -0.68
CA LYS A 31 1.16 -0.04 0.60
C LYS A 31 -0.02 0.85 0.92
N GLU A 32 -1.10 0.25 1.41
CA GLU A 32 -2.26 0.97 1.92
C GLU A 32 -1.87 1.93 3.06
N GLY A 33 -2.42 3.14 3.03
CA GLY A 33 -2.17 4.20 4.01
C GLY A 33 -0.87 4.98 3.80
N GLN A 34 0.01 4.56 2.88
CA GLN A 34 1.24 5.27 2.56
C GLN A 34 1.01 6.36 1.51
N GLU A 35 1.83 7.40 1.60
CA GLU A 35 1.86 8.52 0.67
C GLU A 35 3.01 8.36 -0.33
N TYR A 36 2.72 8.66 -1.59
CA TYR A 36 3.66 8.59 -2.70
C TYR A 36 3.53 9.82 -3.56
N THR A 37 4.65 10.38 -4.02
CA THR A 37 4.64 11.42 -5.05
C THR A 37 4.74 10.74 -6.41
N VAL A 38 3.71 10.91 -7.23
CA VAL A 38 3.64 10.30 -8.57
C VAL A 38 3.29 11.34 -9.62
N MET A 39 3.73 11.07 -10.85
CA MET A 39 3.27 11.80 -12.02
C MET A 39 2.11 11.05 -12.67
N ILE A 40 1.06 11.79 -13.02
CA ILE A 40 -0.07 11.25 -13.76
C ILE A 40 0.35 11.14 -15.23
N GLU A 41 0.61 9.92 -15.69
CA GLU A 41 1.04 9.66 -17.06
C GLU A 41 -0.12 9.69 -18.04
N ASP A 42 -1.32 9.32 -17.60
CA ASP A 42 -2.49 9.26 -18.46
C ASP A 42 -3.81 9.51 -17.73
N MET A 43 -4.89 9.65 -18.50
CA MET A 43 -6.26 9.79 -17.97
C MET A 43 -7.13 8.64 -18.45
N GLY A 44 -7.84 8.00 -17.53
CA GLY A 44 -8.86 7.00 -17.79
C GLY A 44 -10.14 7.62 -18.37
N ARG A 45 -10.98 6.78 -18.97
CA ARG A 45 -12.26 7.21 -19.58
C ARG A 45 -13.27 7.78 -18.57
N GLY A 46 -13.13 7.44 -17.29
CA GLY A 46 -13.98 7.93 -16.20
C GLY A 46 -13.57 9.29 -15.65
N GLY A 47 -12.47 9.88 -16.15
CA GLY A 47 -11.90 11.10 -15.56
C GLY A 47 -10.86 10.83 -14.46
N ASP A 48 -10.56 9.57 -14.16
CA ASP A 48 -9.51 9.19 -13.22
C ASP A 48 -8.12 9.37 -13.84
N GLY A 49 -7.18 9.93 -13.09
CA GLY A 49 -5.77 9.91 -13.47
C GLY A 49 -5.16 8.53 -13.26
N ILE A 50 -4.26 8.16 -14.16
CA ILE A 50 -3.52 6.90 -14.15
C ILE A 50 -2.06 7.22 -13.82
N ALA A 51 -1.64 6.79 -12.64
CA ALA A 51 -0.25 6.79 -12.22
C ALA A 51 0.33 5.37 -12.30
N ARG A 52 1.65 5.29 -12.52
CA ARG A 52 2.35 4.02 -12.60
C ARG A 52 3.54 4.02 -11.65
N ILE A 53 3.49 3.13 -10.66
CA ILE A 53 4.57 2.96 -9.66
C ILE A 53 5.23 1.62 -9.94
N GLU A 54 6.46 1.63 -10.48
CA GLU A 54 7.20 0.39 -10.84
C GLU A 54 6.39 -0.57 -11.74
N GLY A 55 5.57 -0.02 -12.65
CA GLY A 55 4.69 -0.81 -13.52
C GLY A 55 3.34 -1.19 -12.91
N PHE A 56 3.10 -0.86 -11.64
CA PHE A 56 1.83 -1.07 -10.95
C PHE A 56 0.89 0.11 -11.17
N VAL A 57 -0.34 -0.18 -11.59
CA VAL A 57 -1.34 0.84 -11.95
C VAL A 57 -2.03 1.37 -10.70
N VAL A 58 -2.02 2.69 -10.53
CA VAL A 58 -2.71 3.40 -9.45
C VAL A 58 -3.69 4.39 -10.04
N PHE A 59 -4.95 4.26 -9.65
CA PHE A 59 -6.02 5.17 -10.06
C PHE A 59 -6.16 6.28 -9.03
N VAL A 60 -6.15 7.53 -9.52
CA VAL A 60 -6.22 8.73 -8.69
C VAL A 60 -7.31 9.65 -9.26
N PRO A 61 -8.47 9.77 -8.60
CA PRO A 61 -9.51 10.70 -9.03
C PRO A 61 -9.05 12.16 -8.84
N ASP A 62 -9.74 13.09 -9.48
CA ASP A 62 -9.50 14.55 -9.35
C ASP A 62 -8.06 15.00 -9.72
N THR A 63 -7.45 14.32 -10.69
CA THR A 63 -6.12 14.66 -11.20
C THR A 63 -6.13 14.95 -12.70
N LYS A 64 -5.02 15.48 -13.22
CA LYS A 64 -4.85 15.78 -14.66
C LYS A 64 -3.57 15.16 -15.19
N LYS A 65 -3.56 14.84 -16.48
CA LYS A 65 -2.39 14.36 -17.20
C LYS A 65 -1.22 15.34 -17.09
N GLY A 66 -0.05 14.84 -16.71
CA GLY A 66 1.17 15.63 -16.56
C GLY A 66 1.35 16.27 -15.19
N ASP A 67 0.35 16.19 -14.29
CA ASP A 67 0.50 16.69 -12.93
C ASP A 67 1.38 15.75 -12.11
N THR A 68 2.25 16.33 -11.28
CA THR A 68 2.96 15.61 -10.22
C THR A 68 2.28 15.94 -8.90
N VAL A 69 1.65 14.93 -8.28
CA VAL A 69 0.86 15.09 -7.06
C VAL A 69 1.28 14.08 -6.02
N SER A 70 1.11 14.46 -4.75
CA SER A 70 1.19 13.52 -3.63
C SER A 70 -0.15 12.80 -3.51
N ILE A 71 -0.08 11.48 -3.47
CA ILE A 71 -1.25 10.60 -3.38
C ILE A 71 -1.11 9.70 -2.17
N LYS A 72 -2.22 9.39 -1.52
CA LYS A 72 -2.30 8.41 -0.44
C LYS A 72 -3.04 7.18 -0.91
N ILE A 73 -2.42 6.01 -0.81
CA ILE A 73 -3.06 4.75 -1.19
C ILE A 73 -4.17 4.44 -0.19
N THR A 74 -5.40 4.30 -0.67
CA THR A 74 -6.56 3.97 0.17
C THR A 74 -6.88 2.48 0.14
N SER A 75 -6.63 1.82 -0.99
CA SER A 75 -6.90 0.39 -1.15
C SER A 75 -6.02 -0.23 -2.22
N VAL A 76 -5.42 -1.37 -1.91
CA VAL A 76 -4.59 -2.16 -2.82
C VAL A 76 -5.36 -3.41 -3.25
N LYS A 77 -5.52 -3.60 -4.56
CA LYS A 77 -6.09 -4.82 -5.16
C LYS A 77 -4.97 -5.67 -5.75
N SER A 78 -5.33 -6.86 -6.23
CA SER A 78 -4.35 -7.82 -6.77
C SER A 78 -3.61 -7.34 -8.04
N LYS A 79 -4.14 -6.37 -8.79
CA LYS A 79 -3.55 -5.89 -10.06
C LYS A 79 -3.41 -4.36 -10.17
N PHE A 80 -4.00 -3.62 -9.24
CA PHE A 80 -4.05 -2.15 -9.25
C PHE A 80 -4.34 -1.64 -7.83
N ALA A 81 -4.14 -0.35 -7.60
CA ALA A 81 -4.55 0.30 -6.36
C ALA A 81 -5.38 1.55 -6.63
N PHE A 82 -6.15 1.94 -5.62
CA PHE A 82 -6.81 3.22 -5.53
C PHE A 82 -6.04 4.12 -4.58
N ALA A 83 -5.95 5.39 -4.95
CA ALA A 83 -5.35 6.42 -4.14
C ALA A 83 -6.14 7.71 -4.26
N GLU A 84 -6.01 8.58 -3.26
CA GLU A 84 -6.60 9.90 -3.26
C GLU A 84 -5.48 10.94 -3.25
N LYS A 85 -5.70 12.08 -3.90
CA LYS A 85 -4.79 13.21 -3.85
C LYS A 85 -4.81 13.81 -2.43
N VAL A 86 -3.62 14.05 -1.88
CA VAL A 86 -3.43 14.73 -0.59
C VAL A 86 -3.26 16.23 -0.80
#